data_AF-R4T241-F1
#
_entry.id   AF-R4T241-F1
#
_cell.length_a   1.000
_cell.length_b   1.000
_cell.length_c   1.000
_cell.angle_alpha   90.00
_cell.angle_beta   90.00
_cell.angle_gamma   90.00
#
_symmetry.space_group_name_H-M   'P 1'
#
loop_
_entity.id
_entity.type
_entity.pdbx_description
1 polymer ?
#
loop_
_entity_poly.entity_id
_entity_poly.type
_entity_poly.pdbx_seq_one_letter_code
_entity_poly.pdbx_strand_id
1 'polypeptide(L)'
;MKLAETAHTAHTWRIHEIAGTFDLEDVWALDTPGGPDDFGKLVKQFSSGNFPDGSPLPVRALWALRWKLGGLLGLDKRDSGLDTRVGSLRGKLPQDLRDTPTGPEEDWLPFTPLYRLEDEFAAEMANRTMHGVLHIAWVEDGQGGYRGQMAVLVKPNGLFGRAYMGFIKPFRYLIIYPALMRMIAREWKGDS
;
A
#
# COMPACT_ATOMS: atom_id res chain seq x y z
N MET A 1 -7.88 -3.84 -12.09
CA MET A 1 -8.80 -2.72 -12.43
C MET A 1 -9.23 -1.98 -11.18
N LYS A 2 -9.68 -0.72 -11.25
CA LYS A 2 -10.22 -0.01 -10.07
C LYS A 2 -11.60 -0.60 -9.72
N LEU A 3 -11.87 -0.76 -8.43
CA LEU A 3 -13.13 -1.25 -7.87
C LEU A 3 -13.88 -0.12 -7.15
N ALA A 4 -15.16 -0.37 -6.87
CA ALA A 4 -15.93 0.45 -5.94
C ALA A 4 -15.40 0.29 -4.51
N GLU A 5 -15.55 1.34 -3.69
CA GLU A 5 -15.14 1.32 -2.28
C GLU A 5 -15.83 0.20 -1.47
N THR A 6 -17.05 -0.17 -1.85
CA THR A 6 -17.82 -1.27 -1.26
C THR A 6 -17.11 -2.61 -1.36
N ALA A 7 -16.23 -2.82 -2.34
CA ALA A 7 -15.41 -4.03 -2.42
C ALA A 7 -14.43 -4.15 -1.25
N HIS A 8 -14.08 -3.05 -0.59
CA HIS A 8 -13.27 -3.05 0.63
C HIS A 8 -14.14 -2.94 1.90
N THR A 9 -15.18 -2.10 1.90
CA THR A 9 -15.96 -1.82 3.12
C THR A 9 -17.06 -2.84 3.43
N ALA A 10 -17.45 -3.70 2.48
CA ALA A 10 -18.42 -4.77 2.74
C ALA A 10 -17.83 -5.98 3.49
N HIS A 11 -16.50 -6.10 3.51
CA HIS A 11 -15.78 -7.15 4.22
C HIS A 11 -15.38 -6.68 5.61
N THR A 12 -15.26 -7.62 6.56
CA THR A 12 -14.90 -7.34 7.95
C THR A 12 -13.38 -7.43 8.17
N TRP A 13 -12.62 -6.62 7.45
CA TRP A 13 -11.16 -6.62 7.52
C TRP A 13 -10.64 -6.09 8.86
N ARG A 14 -9.58 -6.71 9.40
CA ARG A 14 -8.95 -6.26 10.65
C ARG A 14 -8.38 -4.85 10.54
N ILE A 15 -8.01 -4.42 9.33
CA ILE A 15 -7.47 -3.07 9.12
C ILE A 15 -8.45 -1.97 9.50
N HIS A 16 -9.77 -2.24 9.47
CA HIS A 16 -10.79 -1.25 9.84
C HIS A 16 -10.70 -0.86 11.32
N GLU A 17 -10.27 -1.76 12.20
CA GLU A 17 -10.09 -1.49 13.63
C GLU A 17 -8.88 -0.59 13.90
N ILE A 18 -7.88 -0.63 13.02
CA ILE A 18 -6.58 0.05 13.20
C ILE A 18 -6.57 1.39 12.45
N ALA A 19 -7.08 1.39 11.22
CA ALA A 19 -7.05 2.50 10.28
C ALA A 19 -8.43 3.12 10.03
N GLY A 20 -9.43 2.90 10.89
CA GLY A 20 -10.78 3.47 10.73
C GLY A 20 -10.88 5.00 10.64
N THR A 21 -9.81 5.72 11.01
CA THR A 21 -9.72 7.20 10.83
C THR A 21 -9.04 7.64 9.53
N PHE A 22 -8.66 6.70 8.67
CA PHE A 22 -8.00 6.96 7.40
C PHE A 22 -9.06 7.02 6.30
N ASP A 23 -8.85 7.90 5.34
CA ASP A 23 -9.67 8.00 4.15
C ASP A 23 -9.31 6.85 3.20
N LEU A 24 -10.31 6.09 2.74
CA LEU A 24 -10.11 5.10 1.69
C LEU A 24 -9.94 5.84 0.36
N GLU A 25 -8.72 5.85 -0.17
CA GLU A 25 -8.44 6.56 -1.42
C GLU A 25 -8.89 5.73 -2.62
N ASP A 26 -8.55 4.43 -2.60
CA ASP A 26 -8.63 3.59 -3.78
C ASP A 26 -8.69 2.10 -3.47
N VAL A 27 -9.47 1.36 -4.25
CA VAL A 27 -9.54 -0.11 -4.23
C VAL A 27 -9.27 -0.65 -5.62
N TRP A 28 -8.44 -1.68 -5.73
CA TRP A 28 -8.00 -2.27 -7.00
C TRP A 28 -8.08 -3.79 -6.96
N ALA A 29 -8.65 -4.38 -8.01
CA ALA A 29 -8.47 -5.79 -8.33
C ALA A 29 -7.11 -5.99 -8.98
N LEU A 30 -6.31 -6.90 -8.43
CA LEU A 30 -5.02 -7.32 -8.98
C LEU A 30 -5.23 -8.48 -9.94
N ASP A 31 -4.60 -8.43 -11.12
CA ASP A 31 -4.60 -9.54 -12.11
C ASP A 31 -3.63 -10.63 -11.62
N THR A 32 -4.09 -11.35 -10.59
CA THR A 32 -3.32 -12.32 -9.81
C THR A 32 -4.19 -13.57 -9.56
N PRO A 33 -4.64 -14.28 -10.62
CA PRO A 33 -5.47 -15.46 -10.46
C PRO A 33 -4.69 -16.56 -9.73
N GLY A 34 -5.32 -17.22 -8.77
CA GLY A 34 -4.73 -18.31 -7.99
C GLY A 34 -5.76 -19.12 -7.20
N GLY A 35 -5.27 -20.06 -6.41
CA GLY A 35 -6.04 -20.85 -5.46
C GLY A 35 -6.15 -20.20 -4.06
N PRO A 36 -6.88 -20.83 -3.14
CA PRO A 36 -7.08 -20.32 -1.78
C PRO A 36 -5.77 -20.13 -0.99
N ASP A 37 -4.75 -20.93 -1.26
CA ASP A 37 -3.48 -20.94 -0.50
C ASP A 37 -2.39 -20.00 -1.09
N ASP A 38 -2.68 -19.31 -2.19
CA ASP A 38 -1.69 -18.51 -2.93
C ASP A 38 -1.47 -17.10 -2.36
N PHE A 39 -2.20 -16.69 -1.31
CA PHE A 39 -2.03 -15.35 -0.73
C PHE A 39 -0.60 -15.09 -0.27
N GLY A 40 0.06 -16.10 0.30
CA GLY A 40 1.43 -15.96 0.77
C GLY A 40 2.43 -15.64 -0.35
N LYS A 41 2.17 -16.13 -1.57
CA LYS A 41 2.95 -15.80 -2.77
C LYS A 41 2.76 -14.33 -3.13
N LEU A 42 1.54 -13.81 -3.06
CA LEU A 42 1.25 -12.41 -3.36
C LEU A 42 1.93 -11.47 -2.36
N VAL A 43 1.83 -11.77 -1.06
CA VAL A 43 2.51 -10.97 -0.03
C VAL A 43 4.02 -10.98 -0.25
N LYS A 44 4.59 -12.16 -0.55
CA LYS A 44 6.01 -12.28 -0.88
C LYS A 44 6.38 -11.40 -2.07
N GLN A 45 5.63 -11.44 -3.17
CA GLN A 45 5.85 -10.60 -4.35
C GLN A 45 5.89 -9.10 -3.99
N PHE A 46 4.94 -8.63 -3.18
CA PHE A 46 4.92 -7.22 -2.77
C PHE A 46 6.15 -6.82 -1.93
N SER A 47 6.66 -7.75 -1.12
CA SER A 47 7.82 -7.51 -0.24
C SER A 47 9.19 -7.74 -0.90
N SER A 48 9.29 -8.67 -1.87
CA SER A 48 10.51 -8.94 -2.64
C SER A 48 10.63 -8.05 -3.87
N GLY A 49 9.55 -7.38 -4.25
CA GLY A 49 9.51 -6.49 -5.38
C GLY A 49 10.50 -5.34 -5.17
N ASN A 50 11.42 -5.18 -6.12
CA ASN A 50 12.36 -4.06 -6.22
C ASN A 50 11.63 -2.73 -6.48
N PHE A 51 10.79 -2.29 -5.55
CA PHE A 51 10.19 -0.96 -5.58
C PHE A 51 11.11 -0.01 -4.79
N PRO A 52 11.72 1.01 -5.42
CA PRO A 52 11.38 1.63 -6.70
C PRO A 52 12.28 1.25 -7.91
N ASP A 53 13.33 0.46 -7.74
CA ASP A 53 14.38 0.30 -8.77
C ASP A 53 13.96 -0.48 -10.02
N GLY A 54 12.94 -1.33 -9.93
CA GLY A 54 12.27 -2.02 -11.05
C GLY A 54 11.04 -1.31 -11.60
N SER A 55 10.70 -0.12 -11.09
CA SER A 55 9.46 0.56 -11.47
C SER A 55 9.56 1.23 -12.84
N PRO A 56 8.50 1.23 -13.67
CA PRO A 56 8.46 1.96 -14.93
C PRO A 56 8.88 3.42 -14.75
N LEU A 57 9.61 3.99 -15.73
CA LEU A 57 10.12 5.38 -15.77
C LEU A 57 9.21 6.45 -15.13
N PRO A 58 7.87 6.40 -15.28
CA PRO A 58 7.01 7.42 -14.69
C PRO A 58 6.92 7.40 -13.15
N VAL A 59 7.11 6.24 -12.50
CA VAL A 59 7.16 6.12 -11.03
C VAL A 59 8.48 6.68 -10.49
N ARG A 60 9.59 6.44 -11.20
CA ARG A 60 10.89 7.07 -10.92
C ARG A 60 10.84 8.59 -11.13
N ALA A 61 10.15 9.05 -12.16
CA ALA A 61 9.93 10.48 -12.41
C ALA A 61 9.07 11.13 -11.32
N LEU A 62 8.08 10.41 -10.76
CA LEU A 62 7.27 10.93 -9.66
C LEU A 62 8.01 10.91 -8.32
N TRP A 63 8.88 9.92 -8.09
CA TRP A 63 9.86 9.95 -6.99
C TRP A 63 10.85 11.10 -7.17
N ALA A 64 11.39 11.32 -8.37
CA ALA A 64 12.27 12.46 -8.66
C ALA A 64 11.55 13.81 -8.54
N LEU A 65 10.27 13.88 -8.92
CA LEU A 65 9.42 15.04 -8.69
C LEU A 65 9.17 15.24 -7.19
N ARG A 66 8.98 14.17 -6.40
CA ARG A 66 8.94 14.23 -4.93
C ARG A 66 10.24 14.75 -4.34
N TRP A 67 11.40 14.32 -4.82
CA TRP A 67 12.71 14.86 -4.42
C TRP A 67 12.86 16.34 -4.82
N LYS A 68 12.46 16.72 -6.04
CA LYS A 68 12.58 18.10 -6.54
C LYS A 68 11.61 19.06 -5.87
N LEU A 69 10.37 18.63 -5.61
CA LEU A 69 9.40 19.33 -4.77
C LEU A 69 9.86 19.35 -3.31
N GLY A 70 10.52 18.30 -2.85
CA GLY A 70 11.12 18.22 -1.51
C GLY A 70 12.25 19.20 -1.30
N GLY A 71 13.13 19.37 -2.29
CA GLY A 71 14.18 20.37 -2.29
C GLY A 71 13.66 21.80 -2.36
N LEU A 72 12.61 22.07 -3.15
CA LEU A 72 12.01 23.41 -3.25
C LEU A 72 11.22 23.82 -2.00
N LEU A 73 10.61 22.86 -1.30
CA LEU A 73 9.70 23.09 -0.16
C LEU A 73 10.34 22.78 1.21
N GLY A 74 11.65 22.52 1.27
CA GLY A 74 12.36 22.25 2.53
C GLY A 74 11.97 20.92 3.21
N LEU A 75 11.51 19.94 2.44
CA LEU A 75 11.07 18.62 2.91
C LEU A 75 12.24 17.64 3.10
N ASP A 76 13.47 18.02 2.72
CA ASP A 76 14.66 17.15 2.66
C ASP A 76 15.43 17.00 4.00
N LYS A 77 14.82 17.40 5.13
CA LYS A 77 15.43 17.14 6.45
C LYS A 77 15.11 15.71 6.89
N ARG A 78 16.17 14.90 7.02
CA ARG A 78 16.25 13.48 7.37
C ARG A 78 15.51 13.00 8.64
N ASP A 79 14.81 13.86 9.39
CA ASP A 79 14.17 13.51 10.68
C ASP A 79 12.63 13.40 10.64
N SER A 80 12.02 12.80 9.61
CA SER A 80 10.55 12.85 9.49
C SER A 80 9.83 11.60 8.94
N GLY A 81 10.46 10.43 9.01
CA GLY A 81 9.76 9.14 8.92
C GLY A 81 9.50 8.61 10.33
N LEU A 82 8.30 8.05 10.57
CA LEU A 82 7.73 7.28 11.72
C LEU A 82 8.15 7.57 13.19
N ASP A 83 9.19 8.36 13.46
CA ASP A 83 9.88 8.44 14.74
C ASP A 83 9.73 9.79 15.47
N THR A 84 9.17 10.84 14.84
CA THR A 84 9.16 12.19 15.48
C THR A 84 7.82 12.93 15.49
N ARG A 85 6.79 12.49 14.74
CA ARG A 85 5.50 13.21 14.69
C ARG A 85 4.24 12.35 14.52
N VAL A 86 4.33 11.22 13.83
CA VAL A 86 3.20 10.32 13.58
C VAL A 86 3.58 8.97 14.17
N GLY A 87 2.97 8.61 15.30
CA GLY A 87 3.21 7.32 15.93
C GLY A 87 2.77 6.18 15.01
N SER A 88 3.65 5.21 14.82
CA SER A 88 3.38 3.97 14.08
C SER A 88 2.05 3.33 14.50
N LEU A 89 1.29 2.81 13.53
CA LEU A 89 0.08 2.03 13.80
C LEU A 89 0.38 0.73 14.53
N ARG A 90 1.63 0.25 14.50
CA ARG A 90 2.06 -0.94 15.24
C ARG A 90 1.76 -0.82 16.74
N GLY A 91 1.89 0.38 17.31
CA GLY A 91 1.56 0.64 18.72
C GLY A 91 0.06 0.54 19.04
N LYS A 92 -0.80 0.58 18.03
CA LYS A 92 -2.27 0.47 18.16
C LYS A 92 -2.79 -0.92 17.82
N LEU A 93 -1.94 -1.83 17.35
CA LEU A 93 -2.36 -3.18 17.00
C LEU A 93 -2.93 -3.89 18.24
N PRO A 94 -4.08 -4.58 18.11
CA PRO A 94 -4.50 -5.62 19.04
C PRO A 94 -3.41 -6.67 19.27
N GLN A 95 -3.40 -7.32 20.43
CA GLN A 95 -2.34 -8.25 20.82
C GLN A 95 -2.25 -9.44 19.86
N ASP A 96 -3.39 -9.99 19.46
CA ASP A 96 -3.50 -11.07 18.47
C ASP A 96 -2.77 -10.74 17.16
N LEU A 97 -2.84 -9.49 16.68
CA LEU A 97 -2.15 -9.07 15.45
C LEU A 97 -0.67 -8.77 15.66
N ARG A 98 -0.26 -8.33 16.85
CA ARG A 98 1.16 -8.09 17.16
C ARG A 98 1.98 -9.38 17.16
N ASP A 99 1.35 -10.47 17.56
CA ASP A 99 1.97 -11.79 17.64
C ASP A 99 1.99 -12.51 16.28
N THR A 100 1.31 -11.95 15.27
CA THR A 100 1.38 -12.48 13.90
C THR A 100 2.76 -12.20 13.28
N PRO A 101 3.22 -13.07 12.37
CA PRO A 101 4.37 -12.77 11.56
C PRO A 101 4.14 -11.44 10.83
N THR A 102 5.07 -10.51 10.96
CA THR A 102 5.20 -9.48 9.94
C THR A 102 5.78 -10.11 8.68
N GLY A 103 5.51 -9.52 7.51
CA GLY A 103 6.06 -9.98 6.22
C GLY A 103 7.60 -10.17 6.25
N PRO A 104 8.22 -10.67 5.17
CA PRO A 104 9.60 -11.13 5.21
C PRO A 104 10.55 -10.06 5.76
N GLU A 105 11.62 -10.53 6.40
CA GLU A 105 12.59 -9.77 7.20
C GLU A 105 13.37 -8.67 6.43
N GLU A 106 13.18 -8.57 5.11
CA GLU A 106 13.91 -7.65 4.24
C GLU A 106 13.32 -6.23 4.25
N ASP A 107 14.20 -5.25 4.09
CA ASP A 107 13.95 -3.80 4.08
C ASP A 107 12.96 -3.38 2.97
N TRP A 108 11.67 -3.67 3.15
CA TRP A 108 10.58 -3.29 2.26
C TRP A 108 10.24 -1.80 2.37
N LEU A 109 11.26 -0.96 2.26
CA LEU A 109 11.12 0.49 2.29
C LEU A 109 10.35 0.98 1.05
N PRO A 110 9.48 2.01 1.18
CA PRO A 110 9.23 2.83 2.36
C PRO A 110 8.13 2.30 3.29
N PHE A 111 7.68 1.05 3.12
CA PHE A 111 6.61 0.46 3.92
C PHE A 111 7.16 -0.28 5.14
N THR A 112 6.36 -0.31 6.20
CA THR A 112 6.63 -1.08 7.41
C THR A 112 5.45 -2.02 7.61
N PRO A 113 5.65 -3.35 7.53
CA PRO A 113 4.59 -4.32 7.77
C PRO A 113 3.94 -4.13 9.15
N LEU A 114 2.62 -4.20 9.20
CA LEU A 114 1.83 -4.15 10.43
C LEU A 114 1.53 -5.57 10.94
N TYR A 115 0.91 -6.38 10.10
CA TYR A 115 0.53 -7.77 10.39
C TYR A 115 0.32 -8.55 9.09
N ARG A 116 0.30 -9.87 9.20
CA ARG A 116 -0.06 -10.80 8.12
C ARG A 116 -0.94 -11.92 8.66
N LEU A 117 -2.06 -12.14 8.00
CA LEU A 117 -2.99 -13.25 8.21
C LEU A 117 -3.02 -14.15 6.96
N GLU A 118 -3.94 -15.12 6.93
CA GLU A 118 -4.09 -16.08 5.83
C GLU A 118 -4.64 -15.44 4.54
N ASP A 119 -5.48 -14.42 4.66
CA ASP A 119 -6.15 -13.74 3.56
C ASP A 119 -5.99 -12.21 3.61
N GLU A 120 -5.31 -11.68 4.63
CA GLU A 120 -5.19 -10.25 4.89
C GLU A 120 -3.75 -9.84 5.24
N PHE A 121 -3.28 -8.74 4.66
CA PHE A 121 -1.97 -8.16 4.94
C PHE A 121 -2.05 -6.64 4.94
N ALA A 122 -1.38 -6.01 5.89
CA ALA A 122 -1.33 -4.56 5.98
C ALA A 122 0.07 -4.05 6.26
N ALA A 123 0.37 -2.90 5.68
CA ALA A 123 1.63 -2.20 5.86
C ALA A 123 1.40 -0.70 5.88
N GLU A 124 2.19 0.01 6.67
CA GLU A 124 2.11 1.46 6.76
C GLU A 124 3.31 2.14 6.13
N MET A 125 3.12 3.38 5.68
CA MET A 125 4.21 4.30 5.42
C MET A 125 3.82 5.67 5.95
N ALA A 126 4.75 6.40 6.55
CA ALA A 126 4.49 7.77 6.98
C ALA A 126 5.54 8.71 6.41
N ASN A 127 5.09 9.89 6.00
CA ASN A 127 5.94 10.99 5.60
C ASN A 127 5.34 12.31 6.11
N ARG A 128 5.96 13.44 5.75
CA ARG A 128 5.51 14.76 6.20
C ARG A 128 4.11 15.14 5.70
N THR A 129 3.68 14.67 4.54
CA THR A 129 2.40 15.05 3.92
C THR A 129 1.26 14.11 4.28
N MET A 130 1.53 12.83 4.57
CA MET A 130 0.51 11.86 4.92
C MET A 130 1.05 10.64 5.67
N HIS A 131 0.14 9.93 6.33
CA HIS A 131 0.28 8.54 6.78
C HIS A 131 -0.55 7.66 5.84
N GLY A 132 0.07 6.71 5.16
CA GLY A 132 -0.58 5.78 4.26
C GLY A 132 -0.58 4.36 4.82
N VAL A 133 -1.61 3.60 4.46
CA VAL A 133 -1.70 2.15 4.67
C VAL A 133 -1.94 1.50 3.32
N LEU A 134 -1.10 0.52 3.01
CA LEU A 134 -1.31 -0.45 1.95
C LEU A 134 -1.98 -1.67 2.58
N HIS A 135 -3.21 -1.95 2.15
CA HIS A 135 -3.95 -3.14 2.54
C HIS A 135 -4.06 -4.08 1.33
N ILE A 136 -3.78 -5.36 1.55
CA ILE A 136 -3.88 -6.41 0.55
C ILE A 136 -4.77 -7.50 1.12
N ALA A 137 -5.76 -7.91 0.35
CA ALA A 137 -6.66 -9.00 0.68
C ALA A 137 -6.65 -10.07 -0.43
N TRP A 138 -6.88 -11.31 -0.04
CA TRP A 138 -7.15 -12.43 -0.93
C TRP A 138 -8.66 -12.68 -0.96
N VAL A 139 -9.28 -12.53 -2.12
CA VAL A 139 -10.74 -12.62 -2.25
C VAL A 139 -11.12 -13.56 -3.38
N GLU A 140 -12.25 -14.25 -3.23
CA GLU A 140 -12.85 -15.05 -4.30
C GLU A 140 -13.14 -14.17 -5.53
N ASP A 141 -12.86 -14.70 -6.71
CA ASP A 141 -13.02 -13.97 -7.98
C ASP A 141 -14.38 -14.19 -8.66
N GLY A 142 -15.25 -15.03 -8.05
CA GLY A 142 -16.57 -15.40 -8.56
C GLY A 142 -16.57 -16.45 -9.68
N GLN A 143 -15.40 -16.96 -10.07
CA GLN A 143 -15.20 -17.99 -11.10
C GLN A 143 -14.64 -19.30 -10.52
N GLY A 144 -14.68 -19.45 -9.19
CA GLY A 144 -14.09 -20.59 -8.48
C GLY A 144 -12.59 -20.43 -8.22
N GLY A 145 -12.03 -19.25 -8.48
CA GLY A 145 -10.65 -18.90 -8.15
C GLY A 145 -10.58 -17.78 -7.11
N TYR A 146 -9.35 -17.38 -6.81
CA TYR A 146 -9.04 -16.27 -5.94
C TYR A 146 -8.18 -15.25 -6.66
N ARG A 147 -8.21 -14.01 -6.18
CA ARG A 147 -7.35 -12.94 -6.64
C ARG A 147 -6.98 -11.98 -5.52
N GLY A 148 -5.89 -11.28 -5.72
CA GLY A 148 -5.52 -10.13 -4.91
C GLY A 148 -6.49 -8.97 -5.07
N GLN A 149 -6.73 -8.28 -3.96
CA GLN A 149 -7.36 -6.98 -3.88
C GLN A 149 -6.46 -6.05 -3.08
N MET A 150 -6.24 -4.84 -3.58
CA MET A 150 -5.41 -3.83 -2.92
C MET A 150 -6.26 -2.61 -2.56
N ALA A 151 -6.23 -2.20 -1.30
CA ALA A 151 -6.80 -0.95 -0.84
C ALA A 151 -5.70 0.00 -0.34
N VAL A 152 -5.84 1.28 -0.66
CA VAL A 152 -4.92 2.33 -0.20
C VAL A 152 -5.70 3.25 0.72
N LEU A 153 -5.33 3.29 1.99
CA LEU A 153 -5.90 4.20 2.98
C LEU A 153 -4.91 5.31 3.28
N VAL A 154 -5.37 6.54 3.43
CA VAL A 154 -4.50 7.69 3.67
C VAL A 154 -5.09 8.59 4.73
N LYS A 155 -4.23 9.10 5.61
CA LYS A 155 -4.51 10.18 6.54
C LYS A 155 -3.60 11.36 6.23
N PRO A 156 -4.09 12.40 5.52
CA PRO A 156 -3.28 13.55 5.19
C PRO A 156 -2.92 14.39 6.43
N ASN A 157 -1.69 14.90 6.47
CA ASN A 157 -1.21 15.74 7.56
C ASN A 157 -1.58 17.21 7.32
N GLY A 158 -2.62 17.68 8.02
CA GLY A 158 -3.08 19.07 7.95
C GLY A 158 -3.54 19.51 6.56
N LEU A 159 -3.72 20.82 6.39
CA LEU A 159 -4.24 21.39 5.14
C LEU A 159 -3.26 21.21 3.96
N PHE A 160 -1.96 21.34 4.22
CA PHE A 160 -0.93 21.13 3.21
C PHE A 160 -0.91 19.70 2.69
N GLY A 161 -1.01 18.70 3.58
CA GLY A 161 -1.13 17.29 3.19
C GLY A 161 -2.34 17.04 2.29
N ARG A 162 -3.51 17.62 2.63
CA ARG A 162 -4.72 17.52 1.80
C ARG A 162 -4.54 18.12 0.41
N ALA A 163 -3.95 19.31 0.32
CA ALA A 163 -3.67 19.97 -0.96
C ALA A 163 -2.69 19.14 -1.81
N TYR A 164 -1.64 18.60 -1.18
CA TYR A 164 -0.69 17.71 -1.84
C TYR A 164 -1.36 16.44 -2.39
N MET A 165 -2.20 15.78 -1.60
CA MET A 165 -2.95 14.59 -2.03
C MET A 165 -3.86 14.88 -3.22
N GLY A 166 -4.55 16.03 -3.21
CA GLY A 166 -5.35 16.49 -4.35
C GLY A 166 -4.51 16.73 -5.61
N PHE A 167 -3.33 17.33 -5.47
CA PHE A 167 -2.43 17.62 -6.59
C PHE A 167 -1.86 16.35 -7.25
N ILE A 168 -1.46 15.35 -6.46
CA ILE A 168 -0.89 14.11 -7.00
C ILE A 168 -1.94 13.14 -7.53
N LYS A 169 -3.21 13.31 -7.13
CA LYS A 169 -4.33 12.45 -7.50
C LYS A 169 -4.39 12.11 -9.01
N PRO A 170 -4.39 13.09 -9.95
CA PRO A 170 -4.42 12.77 -11.38
C PRO A 170 -3.23 11.94 -11.86
N PHE A 171 -2.01 12.25 -11.40
CA PHE A 171 -0.83 11.45 -11.73
C PHE A 171 -0.92 10.03 -11.18
N ARG A 172 -1.50 9.88 -9.98
CA ARG A 172 -1.72 8.58 -9.35
C ARG A 172 -2.59 7.67 -10.21
N TYR A 173 -3.67 8.21 -10.78
CA TYR A 173 -4.56 7.44 -11.65
C TYR A 173 -4.05 7.25 -13.07
N LEU A 174 -3.44 8.26 -13.66
CA LEU A 174 -3.05 8.21 -15.07
C LEU A 174 -1.74 7.44 -15.28
N ILE A 175 -0.87 7.44 -14.27
CA ILE A 175 0.51 7.03 -14.43
C ILE A 175 0.88 5.94 -13.42
N ILE A 176 0.75 6.22 -12.12
CA ILE A 176 1.30 5.36 -11.07
C ILE A 176 0.53 4.03 -11.00
N TYR A 177 -0.79 4.08 -10.79
CA TYR A 177 -1.57 2.86 -10.63
C TYR A 177 -1.57 1.97 -11.88
N PRO A 178 -1.75 2.49 -13.11
CA PRO A 178 -1.65 1.65 -14.30
C PRO A 178 -0.29 0.97 -14.45
N ALA A 179 0.80 1.66 -14.11
CA ALA A 179 2.14 1.08 -14.12
C ALA A 179 2.29 -0.01 -13.05
N LEU A 180 1.87 0.27 -11.82
CA LEU A 180 1.91 -0.67 -10.69
C LEU A 180 1.09 -1.94 -10.98
N MET A 181 -0.15 -1.78 -11.45
CA MET A 181 -1.03 -2.92 -11.78
C MET A 181 -0.43 -3.80 -12.88
N ARG A 182 0.17 -3.21 -13.93
CA ARG A 182 0.85 -3.98 -14.98
C ARG A 182 2.09 -4.69 -14.48
N MET A 183 2.84 -4.08 -13.56
CA MET A 183 4.02 -4.68 -12.95
C MET A 183 3.63 -5.91 -12.13
N ILE A 184 2.66 -5.75 -11.22
CA ILE A 184 2.13 -6.84 -10.39
C ILE A 184 1.66 -8.01 -11.25
N ALA A 185 0.85 -7.72 -12.28
CA ALA A 185 0.32 -8.75 -13.18
C ALA A 185 1.40 -9.50 -13.96
N ARG A 186 2.49 -8.81 -14.34
CA ARG A 186 3.60 -9.42 -15.10
C ARG A 186 4.43 -10.35 -14.23
N GLU A 187 4.79 -9.89 -13.04
CA GLU A 187 5.58 -10.65 -12.09
C GLU A 187 4.80 -11.87 -11.57
N TRP A 188 3.49 -11.71 -11.31
CA TRP A 188 2.63 -12.85 -10.98
C TRP A 188 2.63 -13.93 -12.06
N LYS A 189 2.58 -13.55 -13.34
CA LYS A 189 2.64 -14.49 -14.47
C LYS A 189 4.02 -15.12 -14.67
N GLY A 190 5.08 -14.46 -14.21
CA GLY A 190 6.45 -14.96 -14.29
C GLY A 190 6.80 -15.96 -13.18
N ASP A 191 6.17 -15.81 -12.02
CA ASP A 191 6.36 -16.67 -10.84
C ASP A 191 5.35 -17.83 -10.75
N SER A 192 4.41 -17.93 -11.70
CA SER A 192 3.36 -18.97 -11.75
C SER A 192 3.67 -20.12 -12.70
#